data_AF-A0A820JKU4-F1
#
_entry.id   AF-A0A820JKU4-F1
#
_cell.length_a   1.000
_cell.length_b   1.000
_cell.length_c   1.000
_cell.angle_alpha   90.00
_cell.angle_beta   90.00
_cell.angle_gamma   90.00
#
_symmetry.space_group_name_H-M   'P 1'
#
loop_
_entity.id
_entity.type
_entity.pdbx_description
1 polymer ?
#
loop_
_entity_poly.entity_id
_entity_poly.type
_entity_poly.pdbx_seq_one_letter_code
_entity_poly.pdbx_strand_id
1 'polypeptide(L)' 'MFFFRQHGYQILKNGRAIGPSIPIDKRRTSIHDLEVGNRYSLQVVPLTNQSGGTLFQTGE' A
#
# COMPACT_ATOMS: atom_id res chain seq x y z
N MET A 1 5.65 -23.11 -1.34
CA MET A 1 6.04 -21.75 -0.93
C MET A 1 5.13 -20.77 -1.67
N PHE A 2 4.10 -20.23 -1.01
CA PHE A 2 3.13 -19.34 -1.66
C PHE A 2 3.63 -17.88 -1.58
N PHE A 3 4.05 -17.33 -2.71
CA PHE A 3 4.28 -15.90 -2.84
C PHE A 3 2.90 -15.23 -2.92
N PHE A 4 2.40 -14.69 -1.80
CA PHE A 4 1.22 -13.84 -1.83
C PHE A 4 1.59 -12.56 -2.61
N ARG A 5 1.26 -12.54 -3.90
CA ARG A 5 1.37 -11.34 -4.72
C ARG A 5 0.40 -10.31 -4.12
N GLN A 6 0.91 -9.32 -3.39
CA GLN A 6 0.08 -8.28 -2.81
C GLN A 6 -0.29 -7.23 -3.87
N HIS A 7 -1.16 -7.62 -4.80
CA HIS A 7 -1.85 -6.67 -5.66
C HIS A 7 -3.02 -6.07 -4.87
N GLY A 8 -3.01 -4.75 -4.68
CA GLY A 8 -4.02 -4.09 -3.86
C GLY A 8 -3.66 -2.64 -3.57
N TYR A 9 -4.17 -2.13 -2.46
CA TYR A 9 -3.95 -0.76 -2.04
C TYR A 9 -3.47 -0.70 -0.59
N GLN A 10 -2.69 0.32 -0.25
CA GLN A 10 -2.32 0.65 1.11
C GLN A 10 -2.94 1.99 1.49
N ILE A 11 -3.47 2.11 2.70
CA ILE A 11 -3.90 3.39 3.25
C ILE A 11 -2.72 4.02 3.99
N LEU A 12 -2.45 5.29 3.70
CA LEU A 12 -1.53 6.12 4.45
C LEU A 12 -2.31 7.15 5.27
N LYS A 13 -1.98 7.27 6.55
CA LYS A 13 -2.42 8.32 7.47
C LYS A 13 -1.23 9.20 7.79
N ASN A 14 -1.29 10.46 7.38
CA ASN A 14 -0.19 11.42 7.52
C ASN A 14 1.15 10.88 6.95
N GLY A 15 1.07 10.20 5.81
CA GLY A 15 2.23 9.59 5.14
C GLY A 15 2.68 8.23 5.68
N ARG A 16 2.10 7.76 6.80
CA ARG A 16 2.43 6.44 7.39
C ARG A 16 1.38 5.40 7.05
N ALA A 17 1.81 4.21 6.62
CA ALA A 17 0.91 3.09 6.37
C ALA A 17 0.16 2.66 7.63
N ILE A 18 -1.15 2.48 7.50
CA ILE A 18 -2.04 1.98 8.56
C ILE A 18 -2.84 0.77 8.08
N GLY A 19 -3.00 -0.21 8.98
CA GLY A 19 -3.77 -1.42 8.71
C GLY A 19 -3.19 -2.32 7.62
N PRO A 20 -3.86 -3.47 7.36
CA PRO A 20 -3.46 -4.39 6.30
C PRO A 20 -3.73 -3.78 4.91
N SER A 21 -3.09 -4.37 3.89
CA SER A 21 -3.38 -4.03 2.51
C SER A 21 -4.82 -4.37 2.15
N ILE A 22 -5.42 -3.52 1.31
CA ILE A 22 -6.78 -3.64 0.81
C ILE A 22 -6.73 -4.45 -0.48
N PRO A 23 -7.47 -5.56 -0.58
CA PRO A 23 -7.60 -6.33 -1.81
C PRO A 23 -8.14 -5.48 -2.97
N ILE A 24 -7.70 -5.77 -4.20
CA ILE A 24 -8.05 -4.98 -5.39
C ILE A 24 -9.56 -4.94 -5.69
N ASP A 25 -10.29 -5.98 -5.31
CA ASP A 25 -11.73 -6.15 -5.49
C ASP A 25 -12.56 -5.42 -4.42
N LYS A 26 -11.93 -4.98 -3.33
CA LYS A 26 -12.62 -4.32 -2.21
C LYS A 26 -12.80 -2.82 -2.49
N ARG A 27 -14.05 -2.39 -2.61
CA ARG A 27 -14.41 -0.98 -2.90
C ARG A 27 -14.58 -0.10 -1.66
N ARG A 28 -14.70 -0.67 -0.46
CA ARG A 28 -14.95 0.06 0.79
C ARG A 28 -14.04 -0.40 1.90
N THR A 29 -13.49 0.54 2.65
CA THR A 29 -12.71 0.28 3.86
C THR A 29 -13.12 1.25 4.96
N SER A 30 -12.88 0.86 6.21
CA SER A 30 -13.16 1.66 7.39
C SER A 30 -11.87 1.89 8.17
N ILE A 31 -11.69 3.12 8.63
CA ILE A 31 -10.55 3.55 9.44
C ILE A 31 -11.10 3.87 10.82
N HIS A 32 -10.64 3.16 11.84
CA HIS A 32 -11.19 3.24 13.19
C HIS A 32 -10.29 4.02 14.17
N ASP A 33 -9.06 4.33 13.79
CA ASP A 33 -8.05 4.99 14.62
C ASP A 33 -8.04 6.53 14.46
N LEU A 34 -9.21 7.13 14.23
CA LEU A 34 -9.34 8.59 14.10
C LEU A 34 -9.86 9.18 15.41
N GLU A 35 -9.09 10.09 15.99
CA GLU A 35 -9.44 10.81 17.21
C GLU A 35 -10.07 12.17 16.87
N VAL A 36 -11.03 12.58 17.71
CA VAL A 36 -11.75 13.85 17.55
C VAL A 36 -10.80 15.04 17.73
N GLY A 37 -11.00 16.09 16.93
CA GLY A 37 -10.23 17.34 17.02
C GLY A 37 -8.93 17.34 16.21
N ASN A 38 -8.53 16.20 15.64
CA ASN A 38 -7.34 16.10 14.83
C ASN A 38 -7.64 16.27 13.33
N ARG A 39 -6.67 16.82 12.59
CA ARG A 39 -6.67 16.84 11.13
C ARG A 39 -5.81 15.69 10.61
N TYR A 40 -6.38 14.90 9.70
CA TYR A 40 -5.69 13.79 9.06
C TYR A 40 -5.57 14.01 7.55
N SER A 41 -4.42 13.64 6.99
CA SER A 41 -4.24 13.43 5.56
C SER A 41 -4.34 11.93 5.28
N LEU A 42 -5.30 11.54 4.44
CA LEU A 42 -5.54 10.16 4.07
C LEU A 42 -5.23 9.97 2.59
N GLN A 43 -4.45 8.94 2.27
CA GLN A 43 -4.08 8.60 0.91
C GLN A 43 -4.29 7.11 0.67
N VAL A 44 -4.78 6.76 -0.52
CA VAL A 44 -4.87 5.38 -1.00
C VAL A 44 -3.80 5.23 -2.07
N VAL A 45 -2.80 4.40 -1.80
CA VAL A 45 -1.70 4.17 -2.75
C VAL A 45 -1.78 2.75 -3.31
N PRO A 46 -1.66 2.56 -4.64
CA PRO A 46 -1.60 1.22 -5.21
C PRO A 46 -0.28 0.55 -4.81
N LEU A 47 -0.37 -0.71 -4.38
CA LEU A 47 0.80 -1.55 -4.18
C LEU A 47 1.17 -2.14 -5.54
N THR A 48 2.17 -1.56 -6.19
CA THR A 48 2.78 -2.12 -7.38
C THR A 48 3.99 -2.94 -6.98
N ASN A 49 4.02 -4.22 -7.35
CA ASN A 49 5.25 -4.99 -7.28
C ASN A 49 6.25 -4.36 -8.26
N GLN A 50 7.19 -3.56 -7.78
CA GLN A 50 8.41 -3.27 -8.53
C GLN A 50 9.32 -4.51 -8.48
N SER A 51 8.87 -5.61 -9.08
CA SER A 51 9.75 -6.69 -9.51
C SER A 51 10.31 -6.28 -10.87
N GLY A 52 11.21 -5.29 -10.89
CA GLY A 52 11.69 -4.70 -12.13
C GLY A 52 12.88 -3.77 -11.96
N GLY A 53 13.70 -3.97 -10.93
CA GLY A 53 15.09 -3.57 -11.02
C GLY A 53 15.78 -4.54 -11.96
N THR A 54 15.73 -4.27 -13.26
CA THR A 54 16.69 -4.87 -14.19
C THR A 54 18.06 -4.48 -13.67
N LEU A 55 18.74 -5.42 -13.01
CA LEU A 55 20.18 -5.36 -12.87
C LEU A 55 20.71 -5.31 -14.30
N PHE A 56 21.17 -4.13 -14.73
CA PHE A 56 22.01 -4.06 -15.91
C PHE A 56 23.23 -4.92 -15.58
N GLN A 57 23.23 -6.14 -16.09
CA GLN A 57 24.39 -6.99 -16.11
C GLN A 57 25.40 -6.23 -16.97
N THR A 58 26.40 -5.63 -16.32
CA THR A 58 27.57 -5.08 -16.99
C THR A 58 28.21 -6.23 -17.77
N GLY A 59 27.93 -6.28 -19.07
CA GLY A 59 28.62 -7.12 -20.02
C GLY A 59 29.68 -6.27 -20.72
N GLU A 60 30.92 -6.55 -20.35
CA GLU A 60 32.19 -6.47 -21.11
C GLU A 60 32.41 -5.27 -22.06
#